data_AF-A0A2G9U9J2-F1
#
_entry.id   AF-A0A2G9U9J2-F1
#
_cell.length_a   1.000
_cell.length_b   1.000
_cell.length_c   1.000
_cell.angle_alpha   90.00
_cell.angle_beta   90.00
_cell.angle_gamma   90.00
#
_symmetry.space_group_name_H-M   'P 1'
#
loop_
_entity.id
_entity.type
_entity.pdbx_description
1 polymer ?
#
loop_
_entity_poly.entity_id
_entity_poly.type
_entity_poly.pdbx_seq_one_letter_code
_entity_poly.pdbx_strand_id
1 'polypeptide(L)'
;MVNARVGAVFMPHGLGHFIGLDVHDCGGYLGVITIEPGCYFIDTLLDDAFKDPQLAKFLVKAEIDKYRGQGGVRIEDDVIIWEKGNECMSDVPRTIEEIEQFMSSGVCNDSTIKKSICDHLNKH
;
A
#
# COMPACT_ATOMS: atom_id res chain seq x y z
N MET A 1 17.06 -4.18 11.94
CA MET A 1 16.14 -4.24 10.79
C MET A 1 16.05 -2.90 10.05
N VAL A 2 15.54 -1.82 10.66
CA VAL A 2 15.39 -0.50 10.01
C VAL A 2 16.72 0.07 9.48
N ASN A 3 17.76 0.11 10.32
CA ASN A 3 19.09 0.60 9.89
C ASN A 3 19.72 -0.23 8.77
N ALA A 4 19.35 -1.51 8.66
CA ALA A 4 19.79 -2.40 7.59
C ALA A 4 18.91 -2.28 6.33
N ARG A 5 17.86 -1.45 6.35
CA ARG A 5 16.94 -1.21 5.23
C ARG A 5 16.26 -2.48 4.68
N VAL A 6 16.01 -3.47 5.53
CA VAL A 6 15.37 -4.74 5.14
C VAL A 6 14.04 -4.54 4.40
N GLY A 7 13.27 -3.50 4.77
CA GLY A 7 12.00 -3.18 4.10
C GLY A 7 12.15 -2.91 2.60
N ALA A 8 13.28 -2.36 2.15
CA ALA A 8 13.52 -2.07 0.73
C ALA A 8 13.68 -3.34 -0.13
N VAL A 9 13.92 -4.50 0.49
CA VAL A 9 13.91 -5.79 -0.21
C VAL A 9 12.50 -6.16 -0.67
N PHE A 10 11.48 -5.79 0.11
CA PHE A 10 10.07 -6.14 -0.14
C PHE A 10 9.25 -4.98 -0.70
N MET A 11 9.69 -3.74 -0.54
CA MET A 11 9.09 -2.54 -1.14
C MET A 11 10.21 -1.70 -1.78
N PRO A 12 10.64 -2.03 -3.01
CA PRO A 12 11.78 -1.38 -3.64
C PRO A 12 11.45 0.00 -4.24
N HIS A 13 10.19 0.44 -4.18
CA HIS A 13 9.72 1.74 -4.68
C HIS A 13 9.40 2.71 -3.53
N GLY A 14 9.10 3.96 -3.89
CA GLY A 14 8.64 4.98 -2.94
C GLY A 14 7.25 4.66 -2.37
N LEU A 15 6.89 5.28 -1.24
CA LEU A 15 5.55 5.10 -0.64
C LEU A 15 4.45 5.73 -1.50
N GLY A 16 4.79 6.70 -2.35
CA GLY A 16 3.87 7.41 -3.23
C GLY A 16 4.52 8.63 -3.85
N HIS A 17 3.74 9.34 -4.65
CA HIS A 17 4.16 10.52 -5.41
C HIS A 17 3.02 11.55 -5.48
N PHE A 18 3.31 12.77 -5.93
CA PHE A 18 2.25 13.72 -6.26
C PHE A 18 1.50 13.26 -7.51
N ILE A 19 0.20 13.54 -7.55
CA ILE A 19 -0.66 13.27 -8.70
C ILE A 19 -1.50 14.51 -9.00
N GLY A 20 -1.71 14.76 -10.30
CA GLY A 20 -2.49 15.91 -10.76
C GLY A 20 -2.71 15.84 -12.26
N LEU A 21 -2.14 16.78 -13.02
CA LEU A 21 -2.23 16.72 -14.48
C LEU A 21 -1.37 15.57 -15.04
N ASP A 22 -0.22 15.35 -14.43
CA ASP A 22 0.64 14.19 -14.68
C ASP A 22 0.42 13.14 -13.59
N VAL A 23 0.57 11.85 -13.94
CA VAL A 23 0.46 10.74 -12.97
C VAL A 23 1.53 10.88 -11.89
N HIS A 24 2.78 11.13 -12.29
CA HIS A 24 3.86 11.54 -11.38
C HIS A 24 4.06 13.04 -11.52
N ASP A 25 3.26 13.84 -10.82
CA ASP A 25 3.21 15.29 -10.99
C ASP A 25 4.43 16.03 -10.42
N CYS A 26 4.63 17.24 -10.90
CA CYS A 26 5.71 18.14 -10.51
C CYS A 26 5.31 19.06 -9.34
N GLY A 27 6.30 19.62 -8.62
CA GLY A 27 6.07 20.55 -7.51
C GLY A 27 5.93 19.86 -6.14
N GLY A 28 6.48 20.47 -5.08
CA GLY A 28 6.69 19.83 -3.77
C GLY A 28 5.88 20.37 -2.60
N TYR A 29 4.95 21.31 -2.82
CA TYR A 29 4.25 22.01 -1.74
C TYR A 29 2.75 22.07 -1.99
N LEU A 30 2.01 21.26 -1.21
CA LEU A 30 0.54 21.15 -1.10
C LEU A 30 -0.15 20.60 -2.36
N GLY A 31 -0.86 19.47 -2.22
CA GLY A 31 -1.54 18.83 -3.34
C GLY A 31 -2.14 17.47 -3.00
N VAL A 32 -2.51 16.74 -4.05
CA VAL A 32 -2.98 15.35 -4.00
C VAL A 32 -1.77 14.43 -4.12
N ILE A 33 -1.72 13.38 -3.30
CA ILE A 33 -0.67 12.36 -3.31
C ILE A 33 -1.25 10.98 -3.47
N THR A 34 -0.48 10.07 -4.05
CA THR A 34 -0.73 8.64 -3.92
C THR A 34 -0.18 8.13 -2.59
N ILE A 35 -0.87 7.18 -1.98
CA ILE A 35 -0.37 6.35 -0.87
C ILE A 35 -0.44 4.91 -1.35
N GLU A 36 0.70 4.32 -1.69
CA GLU A 36 0.79 3.07 -2.44
C GLU A 36 1.74 2.03 -1.80
N PRO A 37 1.63 1.69 -0.51
CA PRO A 37 2.49 0.67 0.09
C PRO A 37 2.37 -0.68 -0.65
N GLY A 38 3.51 -1.35 -0.80
CA GLY A 38 3.59 -2.64 -1.47
C GLY A 38 4.47 -3.65 -0.75
N CYS A 39 4.21 -4.94 -0.98
CA CYS A 39 5.04 -6.05 -0.52
C CYS A 39 5.17 -7.07 -1.64
N TYR A 40 6.41 -7.31 -2.09
CA TYR A 40 6.71 -8.18 -3.22
C TYR A 40 7.82 -9.17 -2.89
N PHE A 41 7.71 -10.37 -3.46
CA PHE A 41 8.71 -11.42 -3.38
C PHE A 41 9.49 -11.48 -4.69
N ILE A 42 10.41 -10.51 -4.88
CA ILE A 42 11.19 -10.35 -6.11
C ILE A 42 12.45 -11.19 -6.00
N ASP A 43 12.57 -12.23 -6.85
CA ASP A 43 13.62 -13.24 -6.74
C ASP A 43 15.04 -12.65 -6.74
N THR A 44 15.32 -11.70 -7.64
CA THR A 44 16.64 -11.06 -7.74
C THR A 44 17.02 -10.31 -6.47
N LEU A 45 16.08 -9.56 -5.87
CA LEU A 45 16.33 -8.81 -4.63
C LEU A 45 16.48 -9.74 -3.43
N LEU A 46 15.66 -10.79 -3.36
CA LEU A 46 15.74 -11.79 -2.31
C LEU A 46 17.06 -12.57 -2.37
N ASP A 47 17.48 -13.00 -3.56
CA ASP A 47 18.74 -13.72 -3.76
C ASP A 47 19.94 -12.91 -3.31
N ASP A 48 19.96 -11.60 -3.61
CA ASP A 48 21.02 -10.71 -3.17
C ASP A 48 20.95 -10.44 -1.66
N ALA A 49 19.75 -10.28 -1.10
CA ALA A 49 19.56 -10.10 0.34
C ALA A 49 19.98 -11.34 1.16
N PHE A 50 19.81 -12.56 0.63
CA PHE A 50 20.28 -13.79 1.29
C PHE A 50 21.81 -13.94 1.27
N LYS A 51 22.50 -13.30 0.31
CA LYS A 51 23.97 -13.31 0.24
C LYS A 51 24.59 -12.28 1.18
N ASP A 52 23.89 -11.20 1.53
CA ASP A 52 24.36 -10.17 2.46
C ASP A 52 24.15 -10.58 3.93
N PRO A 53 25.21 -10.82 4.72
CA PRO A 53 25.08 -11.20 6.13
C PRO A 53 24.38 -10.15 7.01
N GLN A 54 24.38 -8.87 6.61
CA GLN A 54 23.68 -7.80 7.34
C GLN A 54 22.17 -7.85 7.13
N LEU A 55 21.70 -8.38 6.00
CA LEU A 55 20.30 -8.57 5.68
C LEU A 55 19.82 -9.97 6.07
N ALA A 56 20.55 -11.00 5.66
CA ALA A 56 20.19 -12.41 5.80
C ALA A 56 19.85 -12.82 7.24
N LYS A 57 20.49 -12.23 8.25
CA LYS A 57 20.19 -12.49 9.68
C LYS A 57 18.76 -12.13 10.11
N PHE A 58 18.05 -11.33 9.31
CA PHE A 58 16.64 -10.96 9.53
C PHE A 58 15.67 -11.77 8.67
N LEU A 59 16.15 -12.63 7.76
CA LEU A 59 15.35 -13.30 6.75
C LEU A 59 15.28 -14.82 7.03
N VAL A 60 14.08 -15.35 7.18
CA VAL A 60 13.85 -16.78 7.35
C VAL A 60 13.61 -17.40 5.98
N LYS A 61 14.68 -17.87 5.32
CA LYS A 61 14.63 -18.37 3.93
C LYS A 61 13.54 -19.41 3.69
N ALA A 62 13.41 -20.39 4.59
CA ALA A 62 12.41 -21.46 4.48
C ALA A 62 10.96 -20.95 4.47
N GLU A 63 10.67 -19.83 5.16
CA GLU A 63 9.34 -19.22 5.15
C GLU A 63 9.14 -18.35 3.91
N ILE A 64 10.15 -17.56 3.54
CA ILE A 64 10.11 -16.68 2.36
C ILE A 64 9.96 -17.47 1.06
N ASP A 65 10.64 -18.61 0.93
CA ASP A 65 10.60 -19.45 -0.27
C ASP A 65 9.18 -19.97 -0.58
N LYS A 66 8.28 -20.05 0.41
CA LYS A 66 6.86 -20.42 0.20
C LYS A 66 6.09 -19.40 -0.63
N TYR A 67 6.57 -18.15 -0.70
CA TYR A 67 5.91 -17.04 -1.37
C TYR A 67 6.60 -16.62 -2.67
N ARG A 68 7.75 -17.23 -3.01
CA ARG A 68 8.39 -17.00 -4.32
C ARG A 68 7.44 -17.41 -5.44
N GLY A 69 7.42 -16.61 -6.50
CA GLY A 69 6.50 -16.79 -7.63
C GLY A 69 5.06 -16.32 -7.40
N GLN A 70 4.67 -15.94 -6.17
CA GLN A 70 3.33 -15.36 -5.90
C GLN A 70 3.21 -13.90 -6.37
N GLY A 71 4.33 -13.24 -6.69
CA GLY A 71 4.37 -11.84 -7.08
C GLY A 71 4.37 -10.91 -5.87
N GLY A 72 3.31 -10.11 -5.71
CA GLY A 72 3.17 -9.19 -4.60
C GLY A 72 1.86 -8.42 -4.63
N VAL A 73 1.64 -7.61 -3.59
CA VAL A 73 0.43 -6.81 -3.40
C VAL A 73 0.84 -5.34 -3.28
N ARG A 74 0.05 -4.46 -3.91
CA ARG A 74 0.07 -3.01 -3.72
C ARG A 74 -1.35 -2.53 -3.53
N ILE A 75 -1.57 -1.67 -2.54
CA ILE A 75 -2.85 -1.01 -2.30
C ILE A 75 -2.57 0.47 -2.41
N GLU A 76 -3.27 1.14 -3.31
CA GLU A 76 -3.03 2.52 -3.69
C GLU A 76 -4.31 3.36 -3.55
N ASP A 77 -4.14 4.54 -2.97
CA ASP A 77 -5.18 5.55 -2.74
C ASP A 77 -4.69 6.91 -3.21
N ASP A 78 -5.60 7.69 -3.81
CA ASP A 78 -5.41 9.11 -4.06
C ASP A 78 -5.92 9.90 -2.86
N VAL A 79 -5.05 10.72 -2.25
CA VAL A 79 -5.32 11.42 -0.99
C VAL A 79 -5.07 12.91 -1.15
N ILE A 80 -6.09 13.72 -0.88
CA ILE A 80 -5.98 15.18 -0.80
C ILE A 80 -5.46 15.56 0.58
N ILE A 81 -4.42 16.39 0.64
CA ILE A 81 -3.90 16.93 1.90
C ILE A 81 -4.45 18.35 2.13
N TRP A 82 -5.10 18.55 3.28
CA TRP A 82 -5.65 19.84 3.71
C TRP A 82 -4.74 20.51 4.74
N GLU A 83 -5.02 21.78 5.09
CA GLU A 83 -4.33 22.47 6.20
C GLU A 83 -4.44 21.66 7.51
N LYS A 84 -5.60 21.02 7.72
CA LYS A 84 -5.87 20.14 8.86
C LYS A 84 -6.48 18.84 8.36
N GLY A 85 -5.66 17.79 8.30
CA GLY A 85 -6.12 16.44 7.94
C GLY A 85 -5.97 16.14 6.45
N ASN A 86 -6.71 15.14 6.00
CA ASN A 86 -6.68 14.64 4.63
C ASN A 86 -8.05 14.04 4.25
N GLU A 87 -8.24 13.82 2.96
CA GLU A 87 -9.42 13.16 2.38
C GLU A 87 -8.97 12.13 1.35
N CYS A 88 -9.43 10.88 1.52
CA CYS A 88 -9.20 9.83 0.53
C CYS A 88 -10.25 9.93 -0.58
N MET A 89 -9.80 9.98 -1.83
CA MET A 89 -10.66 10.05 -3.02
C MET A 89 -11.03 8.66 -3.56
N SER A 90 -10.31 7.62 -3.16
CA SER A 90 -10.51 6.27 -3.65
C SER A 90 -11.61 5.56 -2.87
N ASP A 91 -12.73 5.27 -3.54
CA ASP A 91 -13.86 4.50 -3.02
C ASP A 91 -13.91 3.12 -3.68
N VAL A 92 -13.14 2.18 -3.14
CA VAL A 92 -13.09 0.79 -3.59
C VAL A 92 -13.04 -0.17 -2.39
N PRO A 93 -13.48 -1.43 -2.54
CA PRO A 93 -13.33 -2.46 -1.52
C PRO A 93 -11.89 -2.58 -1.02
N ARG A 94 -11.67 -2.60 0.31
CA ARG A 94 -10.34 -2.67 0.93
C ARG A 94 -10.16 -3.88 1.82
N THR A 95 -11.17 -4.27 2.60
CA THR A 95 -11.05 -5.46 3.46
C THR A 95 -11.18 -6.74 2.63
N ILE A 96 -10.70 -7.86 3.19
CA ILE A 96 -10.83 -9.17 2.56
C ILE A 96 -12.30 -9.48 2.29
N GLU A 97 -13.16 -9.23 3.27
CA GLU A 97 -14.60 -9.50 3.19
C GLU A 97 -15.28 -8.65 2.11
N GLU A 98 -14.93 -7.36 2.03
CA GLU A 98 -15.46 -6.45 1.01
C GLU A 98 -15.04 -6.90 -0.39
N ILE A 99 -13.78 -7.28 -0.57
CA ILE A 99 -13.25 -7.75 -1.86
C ILE A 99 -13.91 -9.08 -2.26
N GLU A 100 -13.97 -10.07 -1.37
CA GLU A 100 -14.60 -11.37 -1.66
C GLU A 100 -16.10 -11.22 -1.96
N GLN A 101 -16.79 -10.35 -1.23
CA GLN A 101 -18.19 -10.02 -1.50
C GLN A 101 -18.36 -9.34 -2.86
N PHE A 102 -17.54 -8.34 -3.17
CA PHE A 102 -17.58 -7.64 -4.45
C PHE A 102 -17.33 -8.60 -5.61
N MET A 103 -16.30 -9.45 -5.52
CA MET A 103 -15.94 -10.43 -6.55
C MET A 103 -17.01 -11.49 -6.78
N SER A 104 -17.74 -11.90 -5.73
CA SER A 104 -18.79 -12.91 -5.83
C SER A 104 -20.14 -12.38 -6.29
N SER A 105 -20.48 -11.13 -5.96
CA SER A 105 -21.80 -10.55 -6.20
C SER A 105 -21.84 -9.46 -7.28
N GLY A 106 -20.69 -8.87 -7.62
CA GLY A 106 -20.59 -7.69 -8.49
C GLY A 106 -21.14 -6.41 -7.85
N VAL A 107 -21.58 -6.47 -6.58
CA VAL A 107 -22.16 -5.34 -5.86
C VAL A 107 -21.11 -4.76 -4.91
N CYS A 108 -20.78 -3.49 -5.09
CA CYS A 108 -20.03 -2.73 -4.10
C CYS A 108 -21.04 -2.20 -3.07
N ASN A 109 -21.09 -2.82 -1.90
CA ASN A 109 -21.97 -2.33 -0.84
C ASN A 109 -21.32 -1.11 -0.18
N ASP A 110 -21.95 0.04 -0.41
CA ASP A 110 -21.66 1.35 0.20
C ASP A 110 -22.00 1.37 1.71
N SER A 111 -21.57 0.35 2.45
CA SER A 111 -21.77 0.27 3.90
C SER A 111 -20.62 0.92 4.65
N THR A 112 -19.40 0.97 4.10
CA THR A 112 -18.22 1.48 4.82
C THR A 112 -18.07 2.99 4.70
N ILE A 113 -18.32 3.59 3.52
CA ILE A 113 -18.29 5.04 3.37
C ILE A 113 -19.49 5.70 4.06
N LYS A 114 -20.72 5.26 3.80
CA LYS A 114 -21.88 5.80 4.54
C LYS A 114 -21.79 5.60 6.05
N LYS A 115 -21.29 4.46 6.54
CA LYS A 115 -21.12 4.23 7.99
C LYS A 115 -19.97 5.04 8.56
N SER A 116 -18.83 5.15 7.87
CA SER A 116 -17.67 5.95 8.31
C SER A 116 -18.00 7.45 8.30
N ILE A 117 -18.69 7.95 7.27
CA ILE A 117 -19.20 9.32 7.20
C ILE A 117 -20.24 9.56 8.30
N CYS A 118 -21.22 8.66 8.48
CA CYS A 118 -22.18 8.77 9.58
C CYS A 118 -21.49 8.73 10.96
N ASP A 119 -20.54 7.83 11.19
CA ASP A 119 -19.83 7.70 12.46
C ASP A 119 -18.91 8.91 12.73
N HIS A 120 -18.35 9.53 11.68
CA HIS A 120 -17.58 10.78 11.77
C HIS A 120 -18.48 11.98 12.04
N LEU A 121 -19.58 12.13 11.30
CA LEU A 121 -20.57 13.19 11.48
C LEU A 121 -21.31 13.08 12.82
N ASN A 122 -21.43 11.88 13.40
CA ASN A 122 -22.07 11.67 14.71
C ASN A 122 -21.08 11.77 15.90
N LYS A 123 -19.77 11.92 15.65
CA LYS A 123 -18.74 12.13 16.68
C LYS A 123 -18.42 13.62 16.93
N HIS A 124 -18.98 14.51 16.11
CA HIS A 124 -18.86 15.97 16.21
C HIS A 124 -20.25 16.61 16.10
#